data_AF-A0A316GRK9-F1
#
_entry.id   AF-A0A316GRK9-F1
#
_cell.length_a   1.000
_cell.length_b   1.000
_cell.length_c   1.000
_cell.angle_alpha   90.00
_cell.angle_beta   90.00
_cell.angle_gamma   90.00
#
_symmetry.space_group_name_H-M   'P 1'
#
loop_
_entity.id
_entity.type
_entity.pdbx_description
1 polymer ?
#
loop_
_entity_poly.entity_id
_entity_poly.type
_entity_poly.pdbx_seq_one_letter_code
_entity_poly.pdbx_strand_id
1 'polypeptide(L)'
;MLRIGSELQFSASDLVGYLNCGHLTTLDRKVADGTLAKPKTYDPLLEILQERGAQHEAAYIDHLRDAGLEVTFVEGKGIDNASVASTLAYMQAGKQVVVQAALRALPFTGRADILRRIETPSEVPGPMR
;
A
#
# COMPACT_ATOMS: atom_id res chain seq x y z
N MET A 1 0.49 -3.92 -11.36
CA MET A 1 -0.47 -3.21 -12.22
C MET A 1 -1.69 -4.11 -12.30
N LEU A 2 -2.87 -3.55 -12.13
CA LEU A 2 -4.12 -4.30 -12.14
C LEU A 2 -5.13 -3.60 -13.05
N ARG A 3 -5.92 -4.38 -13.78
CA ARG A 3 -7.06 -3.88 -14.56
C ARG A 3 -8.34 -4.09 -13.75
N ILE A 4 -9.04 -3.01 -13.45
CA ILE A 4 -10.33 -3.01 -12.75
C ILE A 4 -11.37 -2.40 -13.71
N GLY A 5 -12.20 -3.25 -14.32
CA GLY A 5 -13.08 -2.84 -15.40
C GLY A 5 -12.27 -2.30 -16.60
N SER A 6 -12.54 -1.06 -17.01
CA SER A 6 -11.83 -0.38 -18.10
C SER A 6 -10.55 0.35 -17.63
N GLU A 7 -10.32 0.48 -16.33
CA GLU A 7 -9.24 1.30 -15.76
C GLU A 7 -8.03 0.47 -15.35
N LEU A 8 -6.84 1.08 -15.45
CA LEU A 8 -5.60 0.53 -14.89
C LEU A 8 -5.31 1.21 -13.56
N GLN A 9 -4.92 0.41 -12.58
CA GLN A 9 -4.39 0.87 -11.30
C GLN A 9 -2.93 0.46 -11.13
N PHE A 10 -2.14 1.39 -10.60
CA PHE A 10 -0.71 1.25 -10.42
C PHE A 10 -0.32 1.27 -8.94
N SER A 11 0.53 0.33 -8.57
CA SER A 11 1.19 0.27 -7.26
C SER A 11 2.52 1.02 -7.28
N ALA A 12 3.11 1.25 -6.11
CA ALA A 12 4.48 1.78 -6.00
C ALA A 12 5.49 0.91 -6.76
N SER A 13 5.32 -0.42 -6.73
CA SER A 13 6.20 -1.35 -7.45
C SER A 13 6.10 -1.19 -8.97
N ASP A 14 4.94 -0.84 -9.51
CA ASP A 14 4.77 -0.57 -10.94
C ASP A 14 5.52 0.70 -11.36
N LEU A 15 5.47 1.74 -10.51
CA LEU A 15 6.20 2.98 -10.74
C LEU A 15 7.71 2.75 -10.72
N VAL A 16 8.22 2.03 -9.71
CA VAL A 16 9.64 1.65 -9.64
C VAL A 16 10.03 0.79 -10.85
N GLY A 17 9.19 -0.16 -11.24
CA GLY A 17 9.40 -0.99 -12.42
C GLY A 17 9.53 -0.16 -13.71
N TYR A 18 8.65 0.82 -13.91
CA TYR A 18 8.70 1.74 -15.05
C TYR A 18 9.98 2.58 -15.07
N LEU A 19 10.39 3.14 -13.92
CA LEU A 19 11.61 3.93 -13.80
C LEU A 19 12.88 3.11 -14.09
N ASN A 20 12.86 1.82 -13.77
CA ASN A 20 13.99 0.92 -14.05
C ASN A 20 13.99 0.42 -15.50
N CYS A 21 12.82 0.09 -16.07
CA CYS A 21 12.73 -0.54 -17.39
C CYS A 21 11.35 -0.36 -18.04
N GLY A 22 11.24 0.45 -19.09
CA GLY A 22 9.98 0.62 -19.84
C GLY A 22 9.47 -0.68 -20.51
N HIS A 23 10.36 -1.63 -20.82
CA HIS A 23 9.94 -2.94 -21.34
C HIS A 23 9.16 -3.74 -20.30
N LEU A 24 9.55 -3.68 -19.02
CA LEU A 24 8.83 -4.35 -17.93
C LEU A 24 7.39 -3.86 -17.84
N THR A 25 7.16 -2.55 -17.92
CA THR A 25 5.79 -1.98 -17.93
C THR A 25 4.95 -2.52 -19.10
N THR A 26 5.57 -2.74 -20.26
CA THR A 26 4.86 -3.34 -21.42
C THR A 26 4.45 -4.79 -21.13
N LEU A 27 5.31 -5.57 -20.48
CA LEU A 27 5.01 -6.94 -20.08
C LEU A 27 3.93 -6.98 -18.99
N ASP A 28 4.05 -6.14 -17.95
CA ASP A 28 3.06 -6.05 -16.89
C ASP A 28 1.68 -5.64 -17.42
N ARG A 29 1.63 -4.80 -18.47
CA ARG A 29 0.37 -4.44 -19.13
C ARG A 29 -0.24 -5.64 -19.83
N LYS A 30 0.54 -6.42 -20.57
CA LYS A 30 0.05 -7.65 -21.21
C LYS A 30 -0.49 -8.65 -20.18
N VAL A 31 0.16 -8.73 -19.02
CA VAL A 31 -0.33 -9.53 -17.88
C VAL A 31 -1.64 -8.99 -17.33
N ALA A 32 -1.76 -7.68 -17.11
CA ALA A 32 -3.00 -7.05 -16.63
C ALA A 32 -4.16 -7.17 -17.62
N ASP A 33 -3.87 -7.15 -18.93
CA ASP A 33 -4.84 -7.35 -20.00
C ASP A 33 -5.15 -8.84 -20.25
N GLY A 34 -4.51 -9.77 -19.52
CA GLY A 34 -4.74 -11.22 -19.63
C GLY A 34 -4.14 -11.88 -20.88
N THR A 35 -3.34 -11.15 -21.66
CA THR A 35 -2.70 -11.63 -22.90
C THR A 35 -1.34 -12.31 -22.67
N LEU A 36 -0.81 -12.23 -21.45
CA LEU A 36 0.41 -12.88 -21.00
C LEU A 36 0.22 -13.42 -19.59
N ALA A 37 0.68 -14.64 -19.32
CA ALA A 37 0.68 -15.17 -17.96
C ALA A 37 1.81 -14.53 -17.15
N LYS A 38 1.54 -14.17 -15.88
CA LYS A 38 2.61 -13.74 -14.97
C LYS A 38 3.54 -14.93 -14.68
N PRO A 39 4.86 -14.77 -14.79
CA PRO A 39 5.79 -15.84 -14.43
C PRO A 39 5.63 -16.20 -12.95
N LYS A 40 5.63 -17.51 -12.65
CA LYS A 40 5.71 -18.01 -11.28
C LYS A 40 7.18 -18.19 -10.94
N THR A 41 7.71 -17.33 -10.08
CA THR A 41 9.07 -17.46 -9.56
C THR A 41 8.99 -17.77 -8.07
N TYR A 42 9.59 -18.88 -7.66
CA TYR A 42 9.87 -19.15 -6.25
C TYR A 42 11.32 -18.75 -5.99
N ASP A 43 11.53 -17.93 -4.97
CA ASP A 43 12.85 -17.51 -4.53
C ASP A 43 12.89 -17.60 -2.99
N PRO A 44 13.66 -18.54 -2.42
CA PRO A 44 13.73 -18.70 -0.96
C PRO A 44 14.33 -17.46 -0.28
N LEU A 45 15.18 -16.68 -0.97
CA LEU A 45 15.68 -15.42 -0.42
C LEU A 45 14.57 -14.38 -0.30
N LEU A 46 13.66 -14.33 -1.28
CA LEU A 46 12.50 -13.44 -1.23
C LEU A 46 11.57 -13.78 -0.06
N GLU A 47 11.38 -15.07 0.23
CA GLU A 47 10.60 -15.55 1.37
C GLU A 47 11.21 -15.09 2.70
N ILE A 48 12.53 -15.25 2.87
CA ILE A 48 13.26 -14.77 4.05
C ILE A 48 13.15 -13.24 4.19
N LEU A 49 13.23 -12.50 3.08
CA LEU A 49 13.08 -11.03 3.09
C LEU A 49 11.68 -10.60 3.52
N GLN A 50 10.65 -11.30 3.07
CA GLN A 50 9.26 -11.05 3.48
C GLN A 50 9.06 -11.33 4.96
N GLU A 51 9.58 -12.44 5.47
CA GLU A 51 9.51 -12.78 6.90
C GLU A 51 10.19 -11.71 7.77
N ARG A 52 11.40 -11.28 7.40
CA ARG A 52 12.11 -10.21 8.10
C ARG A 52 11.37 -8.88 8.03
N GLY A 53 10.76 -8.56 6.89
CA GLY A 53 9.90 -7.38 6.76
C GLY A 53 8.73 -7.40 7.75
N ALA A 54 8.03 -8.53 7.83
CA ALA A 54 6.91 -8.70 8.77
C ALA A 54 7.36 -8.60 10.25
N GLN A 55 8.51 -9.18 10.59
CA GLN A 55 9.09 -9.07 11.94
C GLN A 55 9.45 -7.62 12.27
N HIS A 56 10.04 -6.88 11.32
CA HIS A 56 10.38 -5.47 11.50
C HIS A 56 9.13 -4.60 11.70
N GLU A 57 8.10 -4.81 10.89
CA GLU A 57 6.82 -4.09 11.02
C GLU A 57 6.18 -4.36 12.39
N ALA A 58 6.12 -5.63 12.82
CA ALA A 58 5.56 -5.99 14.13
C ALA A 58 6.33 -5.34 15.29
N ALA A 59 7.67 -5.41 15.26
CA ALA A 59 8.52 -4.80 16.28
C ALA A 59 8.33 -3.28 16.35
N TYR A 60 8.15 -2.61 15.21
CA TYR A 60 7.92 -1.18 15.17
C TYR A 60 6.50 -0.80 15.65
N ILE A 61 5.49 -1.63 15.39
CA ILE A 61 4.14 -1.45 15.97
C ILE A 61 4.21 -1.53 17.50
N ASP A 62 4.93 -2.51 18.05
CA ASP A 62 5.08 -2.65 19.50
C ASP A 62 5.82 -1.46 20.10
N HIS A 63 6.86 -0.97 19.43
CA HIS A 63 7.53 0.28 19.82
C HIS A 63 6.57 1.48 19.89
N LEU A 64 5.64 1.62 18.93
CA LEU A 64 4.64 2.71 18.95
C LEU A 64 3.66 2.55 20.12
N ARG A 65 3.26 1.33 20.47
CA ARG A 65 2.42 1.06 21.64
C ARG A 65 3.15 1.38 22.95
N ASP A 66 4.41 1.00 23.07
CA ASP A 66 5.25 1.30 24.23
C ASP A 66 5.48 2.80 24.40
N ALA A 67 5.47 3.56 23.30
CA ALA A 67 5.47 5.02 23.30
C ALA A 67 4.12 5.65 23.69
N GLY A 68 3.10 4.84 24.03
CA GLY A 68 1.79 5.28 24.47
C GLY A 68 0.85 5.72 23.34
N LEU A 69 1.14 5.34 22.09
CA LEU A 69 0.29 5.69 20.94
C LEU A 69 -0.83 4.66 20.73
N GLU A 70 -2.02 5.15 20.42
CA GLU A 70 -3.15 4.32 20.01
C GLU A 70 -2.94 3.80 18.58
N VAL A 71 -2.85 2.49 18.44
CA VAL A 71 -2.68 1.78 17.16
C VAL A 71 -4.01 1.19 16.70
N THR A 72 -4.46 1.56 15.50
CA THR A 72 -5.66 1.02 14.85
C THR A 72 -5.29 0.28 13.57
N PHE A 73 -5.88 -0.89 13.31
CA PHE A 73 -5.62 -1.68 12.10
C PHE A 73 -6.74 -1.51 11.08
N VAL A 74 -6.39 -1.42 9.80
CA VAL A 74 -7.33 -1.61 8.71
C VAL A 74 -7.29 -3.07 8.31
N GLU A 75 -8.45 -3.73 8.36
CA GLU A 75 -8.57 -5.16 8.05
C GLU A 75 -8.41 -5.47 6.56
N GLY A 76 -8.17 -6.75 6.26
CA GLY A 76 -8.04 -7.27 4.90
C GLY A 76 -6.66 -7.08 4.27
N LYS A 77 -6.39 -7.78 3.17
CA LYS A 77 -5.11 -7.70 2.44
C LYS A 77 -5.20 -6.91 1.13
N GLY A 78 -6.41 -6.81 0.57
CA GLY A 78 -6.65 -6.07 -0.67
C GLY A 78 -6.80 -4.57 -0.45
N ILE A 79 -6.87 -3.84 -1.57
CA ILE A 79 -7.25 -2.42 -1.58
C ILE A 79 -8.63 -2.34 -2.24
N ASP A 80 -9.66 -2.60 -1.46
CA ASP A 80 -11.06 -2.53 -1.85
C ASP A 80 -11.72 -1.24 -1.33
N ASN A 81 -12.98 -1.01 -1.68
CA ASN A 81 -13.68 0.21 -1.26
C ASN A 81 -13.87 0.27 0.26
N ALA A 82 -14.01 -0.88 0.93
CA ALA A 82 -14.22 -0.95 2.37
C ALA A 82 -12.95 -0.54 3.13
N SER A 83 -11.81 -1.13 2.79
CA SER A 83 -10.51 -0.83 3.40
C SER A 83 -10.09 0.63 3.17
N VAL A 84 -10.33 1.20 1.98
CA VAL A 84 -10.07 2.62 1.71
C VAL A 84 -10.99 3.52 2.55
N ALA A 85 -12.28 3.18 2.67
CA ALA A 85 -13.22 3.93 3.50
C ALA A 85 -12.86 3.87 5.00
N SER A 86 -12.45 2.69 5.51
CA SER A 86 -11.97 2.53 6.88
C SER A 86 -10.73 3.39 7.15
N THR A 87 -9.77 3.37 6.23
CA THR A 87 -8.55 4.21 6.32
C THR A 87 -8.92 5.69 6.43
N LEU A 88 -9.79 6.18 5.55
CA LEU A 88 -10.25 7.56 5.57
C LEU A 88 -10.98 7.91 6.87
N ALA A 89 -11.85 7.03 7.36
CA ALA A 89 -12.57 7.23 8.61
C ALA A 89 -11.62 7.33 9.82
N TYR A 90 -10.58 6.49 9.88
CA TYR A 90 -9.59 6.56 10.95
C TYR A 90 -8.73 7.82 10.88
N MET A 91 -8.36 8.27 9.67
CA MET A 91 -7.67 9.55 9.50
C MET A 91 -8.55 10.73 9.95
N GLN A 92 -9.84 10.74 9.58
CA GLN A 92 -10.79 11.79 9.96
C GLN A 92 -11.10 11.80 11.46
N ALA A 93 -11.18 10.62 12.08
CA ALA A 93 -11.31 10.48 13.53
C ALA A 93 -10.03 10.86 14.29
N GLY A 94 -8.95 11.19 13.58
CA GLY A 94 -7.68 11.56 14.18
C GLY A 94 -7.00 10.41 14.90
N LYS A 95 -7.10 9.16 14.42
CA LYS A 95 -6.32 8.06 15.00
C LYS A 95 -4.83 8.37 14.92
N GLN A 96 -4.10 8.11 16.01
CA GLN A 96 -2.68 8.46 16.11
C GLN A 96 -1.83 7.61 15.17
N VAL A 97 -2.12 6.31 15.09
CA VAL A 97 -1.46 5.35 14.20
C VAL A 97 -2.50 4.48 13.52
N VAL A 98 -2.45 4.42 12.18
CA VAL A 98 -3.26 3.52 11.34
C VAL A 98 -2.32 2.55 10.63
N VAL A 99 -2.42 1.26 10.98
CA VAL A 99 -1.62 0.18 10.42
C VAL A 99 -2.33 -0.44 9.24
N GLN A 100 -1.55 -0.81 8.22
CA GLN A 100 -2.03 -1.46 7.00
C GLN A 100 -3.07 -0.59 6.26
N ALA A 101 -2.84 0.72 6.21
CA ALA A 101 -3.74 1.70 5.64
C ALA A 101 -3.87 1.56 4.11
N ALA A 102 -5.08 1.35 3.62
CA ALA A 102 -5.39 1.25 2.20
C ALA A 102 -5.62 2.65 1.60
N LEU A 103 -4.81 3.03 0.62
CA LEU A 103 -4.83 4.34 -0.02
C LEU A 103 -5.17 4.21 -1.50
N ARG A 104 -6.02 5.12 -1.99
CA ARG A 104 -6.38 5.18 -3.40
C ARG A 104 -6.48 6.63 -3.86
N ALA A 105 -5.72 6.96 -4.90
CA ALA A 105 -5.78 8.21 -5.62
C ALA A 105 -5.51 7.90 -7.09
N LEU A 106 -6.57 7.65 -7.86
CA LEU A 106 -6.45 7.11 -9.21
C LEU A 106 -5.49 7.97 -10.08
N PRO A 107 -4.63 7.32 -10.89
CA PRO A 107 -4.58 5.87 -11.16
C PRO A 107 -3.78 5.07 -10.13
N PHE A 108 -3.33 5.67 -9.03
CA PHE A 108 -2.50 5.00 -8.02
C PHE A 108 -3.31 4.37 -6.89
N THR A 109 -2.79 3.25 -6.41
CA THR A 109 -3.33 2.49 -5.30
C THR A 109 -2.17 1.91 -4.50
N GLY A 110 -2.29 1.85 -3.18
CA GLY A 110 -1.23 1.30 -2.33
C GLY A 110 -1.72 0.99 -0.94
N ARG A 111 -0.92 0.19 -0.23
CA ARG A 111 -1.10 -0.05 1.21
C ARG A 111 0.14 0.51 1.91
N ALA A 112 -0.08 1.42 2.84
CA ALA A 112 0.98 1.90 3.71
C ALA A 112 1.01 0.98 4.93
N ASP A 113 2.18 0.47 5.28
CA ASP A 113 2.33 -0.37 6.47
C ASP A 113 1.87 0.40 7.71
N ILE A 114 2.25 1.68 7.81
CA ILE A 114 1.91 2.54 8.95
C ILE A 114 1.70 3.99 8.49
N LEU A 115 0.57 4.57 8.86
CA LEU A 115 0.32 6.02 8.82
C LEU A 115 0.31 6.55 10.25
N ARG A 116 1.16 7.55 10.50
CA ARG A 116 1.22 8.25 11.78
C ARG A 116 0.69 9.67 11.62
N ARG A 117 -0.26 10.07 12.45
CA ARG A 117 -0.74 11.45 12.54
C ARG A 117 0.39 12.36 13.04
N ILE A 118 0.51 13.52 12.43
CA ILE A 118 1.35 14.62 12.92
C ILE A 118 0.44 15.71 13.49
N GLU A 119 0.83 16.30 14.62
CA GLU A 119 0.00 17.32 15.28
C GLU A 119 0.06 18.67 14.57
N THR A 120 1.19 18.97 13.93
CA THR A 120 1.32 20.15 13.08
C THR A 120 0.76 19.82 11.70
N PRO A 121 -0.29 20.51 11.21
CA PRO A 121 -0.78 20.31 9.86
C PRO A 121 0.34 20.55 8.84
N SER A 122 0.49 19.67 7.86
CA SER A 122 1.41 19.91 6.75
C SER A 122 0.85 20.96 5.80
N GLU A 123 1.72 21.76 5.17
CA GLU A 123 1.34 22.69 4.08
C GLU A 123 0.85 21.99 2.80
N VAL A 124 0.90 20.65 2.74
CA VAL A 124 0.38 19.88 1.62
C VAL A 124 -1.15 19.98 1.61
N PRO A 125 -1.77 20.52 0.54
CA PRO A 125 -3.23 20.56 0.43
C PRO A 125 -3.80 19.15 0.56
N GLY A 126 -4.81 18.98 1.40
CA GLY A 126 -5.60 17.75 1.44
C GLY A 126 -6.22 17.43 0.07
N PRO A 127 -6.72 16.20 -0.15
CA PRO A 127 -7.24 15.78 -1.45
C PRO A 127 -8.28 16.79 -1.94
N MET A 128 -8.09 17.33 -3.14
CA MET A 128 -9.07 18.17 -3.81
C MET A 128 -10.37 17.35 -3.97
N ARG A 129 -11.46 17.86 -3.40
CA ARG A 129 -12.80 17.27 -3.51
C ARG A 129 -13.30 17.34 -4.95
#